data_AF-A0A2V5VIU6-F1
#
_entry.id   AF-A0A2V5VIU6-F1
#
_cell.length_a   1.000
_cell.length_b   1.000
_cell.length_c   1.000
_cell.angle_alpha   90.00
_cell.angle_beta   90.00
_cell.angle_gamma   90.00
#
_symmetry.space_group_name_H-M   'P 1'
#
loop_
_entity.id
_entity.type
_entity.pdbx_description
1 polymer ?
#
loop_
_entity_poly.entity_id
_entity_poly.type
_entity_poly.pdbx_seq_one_letter_code
_entity_poly.pdbx_strand_id
1 'polypeptide(L)'
;MTRYRITQIEDYEPLIGRENVERIRQKARKFKGLRVANFNSTYYGGGVAEALSSLTLLMNNLGLRTEWRVIQGTADFFSITKKMHNALQGGKIDLSSIKKEIFEQVIYENSVRNFLEH
;
A
#
# COMPACT_ATOMS: atom_id res chain seq x y z
N MET A 1 27.59 3.37 -16.80
CA MET A 1 26.17 3.43 -17.21
C MET A 1 25.36 2.54 -16.30
N THR A 2 24.34 3.08 -15.63
CA THR A 2 23.45 2.31 -14.77
C THR A 2 22.62 1.36 -15.64
N ARG A 3 22.77 0.04 -15.44
CA ARG A 3 22.11 -1.02 -16.22
C ARG A 3 20.57 -1.03 -16.07
N TYR A 4 20.03 -0.28 -15.12
CA TYR A 4 18.61 -0.27 -14.76
C TYR A 4 18.08 1.17 -14.72
N ARG A 5 16.95 1.41 -15.39
CA ARG A 5 16.21 2.68 -15.37
C ARG A 5 14.96 2.51 -14.50
N ILE A 6 14.79 3.40 -13.54
CA ILE A 6 13.56 3.53 -12.75
C ILE A 6 12.79 4.74 -13.28
N THR A 7 11.47 4.61 -13.43
CA THR A 7 10.59 5.71 -13.86
C THR A 7 10.77 6.94 -12.99
N GLN A 8 10.90 8.10 -13.63
CA GLN A 8 11.03 9.41 -13.00
C GLN A 8 9.73 10.21 -13.18
N ILE A 9 9.51 11.24 -12.36
CA ILE A 9 8.36 12.14 -12.56
C ILE A 9 8.47 12.93 -13.87
N GLU A 10 9.69 13.18 -14.36
CA GLU A 10 9.97 13.83 -15.65
C GLU A 10 9.41 13.06 -16.83
N ASP A 11 9.35 11.73 -16.72
CA ASP A 11 8.84 10.87 -17.79
C ASP A 11 7.36 11.18 -18.09
N TYR A 12 6.66 11.83 -17.16
CA TYR A 12 5.27 12.26 -17.30
C TYR A 12 5.11 13.74 -17.68
N GLU A 13 6.19 14.52 -17.77
CA GLU A 13 6.14 15.95 -18.15
C GLU A 13 5.36 16.20 -19.46
N PRO A 14 5.53 15.39 -20.54
CA PRO A 14 4.76 15.58 -21.77
C PRO A 14 3.24 15.41 -21.61
N LEU A 15 2.79 14.73 -20.54
CA LEU A 15 1.38 14.43 -20.28
C LEU A 15 0.74 15.43 -19.32
N ILE A 16 1.50 15.89 -18.32
CA ILE A 16 0.96 16.73 -17.23
C ILE A 16 1.52 18.16 -17.24
N GLY A 17 2.53 18.45 -18.05
CA GLY A 17 3.21 19.73 -18.11
C GLY A 17 4.20 19.98 -16.96
N ARG A 18 5.21 20.81 -17.23
CA ARG A 18 6.31 21.12 -16.30
C ARG A 18 5.83 21.70 -14.97
N GLU A 19 4.80 22.55 -14.99
CA GLU A 19 4.26 23.15 -13.78
C GLU A 19 3.76 22.09 -12.78
N ASN A 20 3.05 21.05 -13.26
CA ASN A 20 2.56 19.98 -12.41
C ASN A 20 3.68 19.09 -11.87
N VAL A 21 4.69 18.79 -12.69
CA VAL A 21 5.88 18.06 -12.25
C VAL A 21 6.57 18.81 -11.11
N GLU A 22 6.79 20.11 -11.27
CA GLU A 22 7.43 20.94 -10.25
C GLU A 22 6.57 21.06 -8.98
N ARG A 23 5.25 21.21 -9.13
CA ARG A 23 4.31 21.22 -8.00
C ARG A 23 4.36 19.92 -7.19
N ILE A 24 4.47 18.76 -7.86
CA ILE A 24 4.62 17.45 -7.18
C ILE A 24 5.94 17.38 -6.44
N ARG A 25 7.06 17.80 -7.07
CA ARG A 25 8.37 17.87 -6.42
C ARG A 25 8.38 18.74 -5.18
N GLN A 26 7.80 19.93 -5.26
CA GLN A 26 7.73 20.85 -4.13
C GLN A 26 6.95 20.26 -2.96
N LYS A 27 5.87 19.52 -3.24
CA LYS A 27 5.15 18.78 -2.20
C LYS A 27 6.01 17.67 -1.60
N ALA A 28 6.64 16.85 -2.44
CA ALA A 28 7.51 15.75 -1.99
C ALA A 28 8.64 16.24 -1.06
N ARG A 29 9.28 17.38 -1.38
CA ARG A 29 10.34 17.98 -0.56
C ARG A 29 9.91 18.26 0.89
N LYS A 30 8.63 18.61 1.11
CA LYS A 30 8.10 18.87 2.46
C LYS A 30 8.03 17.62 3.33
N PHE A 31 8.05 16.44 2.73
CA PHE A 31 8.00 15.14 3.42
C PHE A 31 9.37 14.44 3.46
N LYS A 32 10.45 15.14 3.09
CA LYS A 32 11.81 14.58 3.12
C LYS A 32 12.14 14.10 4.53
N GLY A 33 12.64 12.87 4.64
CA GLY A 33 13.00 12.24 5.92
C GLY A 33 11.86 11.48 6.60
N LEU A 34 10.61 11.64 6.14
CA LEU A 34 9.50 10.80 6.62
C LEU A 34 9.51 9.44 5.92
N ARG A 35 8.98 8.44 6.63
CA ARG A 35 8.73 7.11 6.10
C ARG A 35 7.25 6.97 5.74
N VAL A 36 6.96 6.44 4.57
CA VAL A 36 5.60 6.14 4.12
C VAL A 36 5.48 4.63 3.95
N ALA A 37 4.65 3.98 4.76
CA ALA A 37 4.38 2.55 4.62
C ALA A 37 3.00 2.36 3.97
N ASN A 38 2.97 1.71 2.81
CA ASN A 38 1.73 1.26 2.18
C ASN A 38 1.43 -0.17 2.61
N PHE A 39 0.20 -0.43 3.05
CA PHE A 39 -0.28 -1.74 3.46
C PHE A 39 -1.48 -2.18 2.64
N ASN A 40 -1.45 -3.42 2.16
CA ASN A 40 -2.61 -4.09 1.57
C ASN A 40 -2.55 -5.60 1.79
N SER A 41 -3.40 -6.37 1.10
CA SER A 41 -3.53 -7.82 1.28
C SER A 41 -2.73 -8.67 0.27
N THR A 42 -2.12 -8.08 -0.76
CA THR A 42 -1.46 -8.85 -1.84
C THR A 42 -0.48 -8.01 -2.65
N TYR A 43 0.62 -8.64 -3.10
CA TYR A 43 1.56 -8.02 -4.07
C TYR A 43 1.11 -8.17 -5.53
N TYR A 44 0.07 -8.96 -5.79
CA TYR A 44 -0.38 -9.30 -7.14
C TYR A 44 -1.91 -9.32 -7.22
N GLY A 45 -2.41 -9.01 -8.42
CA GLY A 45 -3.83 -9.02 -8.72
C GLY A 45 -4.58 -7.79 -8.20
N GLY A 46 -5.41 -7.23 -9.07
CA GLY A 46 -6.27 -6.08 -8.75
C GLY A 46 -5.58 -4.72 -8.87
N GLY A 47 -6.39 -3.66 -8.96
CA GLY A 47 -5.91 -2.31 -9.24
C GLY A 47 -5.04 -1.69 -8.14
N VAL A 48 -5.20 -2.11 -6.88
CA VAL A 48 -4.38 -1.59 -5.76
C VAL A 48 -2.92 -2.05 -5.91
N ALA A 49 -2.69 -3.34 -6.18
CA ALA A 49 -1.34 -3.87 -6.35
C ALA A 49 -0.67 -3.27 -7.61
N GLU A 50 -1.42 -3.12 -8.70
CA GLU A 50 -0.94 -2.47 -9.93
C GLU A 50 -0.51 -1.01 -9.67
N ALA A 51 -1.33 -0.24 -8.96
CA ALA A 51 -1.03 1.14 -8.63
C ALA A 51 0.19 1.27 -7.71
N LEU A 52 0.24 0.48 -6.62
CA LEU A 52 1.33 0.55 -5.64
C LEU A 52 2.68 0.12 -6.22
N SER A 53 2.70 -0.82 -7.16
CA SER A 53 3.91 -1.25 -7.86
C SER A 53 4.66 -0.07 -8.50
N SER A 54 3.94 0.77 -9.26
CA SER A 54 4.54 1.95 -9.90
C SER A 54 4.69 3.13 -8.94
N LEU A 55 3.69 3.36 -8.09
CA LEU A 55 3.63 4.54 -7.22
C LEU A 55 4.76 4.55 -6.19
N THR A 56 5.07 3.39 -5.58
CA THR A 56 6.14 3.33 -4.58
C THR A 56 7.52 3.63 -5.17
N LEU A 57 7.79 3.21 -6.41
CA LEU A 57 9.02 3.56 -7.12
C LEU A 57 9.11 5.07 -7.40
N LEU A 58 8.02 5.67 -7.87
CA LEU A 58 7.95 7.10 -8.16
C LEU A 58 8.12 7.94 -6.89
N MET A 59 7.51 7.53 -5.77
CA MET A 59 7.67 8.22 -4.49
C MET A 59 9.12 8.13 -3.97
N ASN A 60 9.75 6.95 -4.07
CA ASN A 60 11.15 6.79 -3.70
C ASN A 60 12.07 7.65 -4.58
N ASN A 61 11.76 7.75 -5.88
CA ASN A 61 12.49 8.62 -6.78
C ASN A 61 12.38 10.11 -6.42
N LEU A 62 11.23 10.54 -5.91
CA LEU A 62 11.02 11.89 -5.37
C LEU A 62 11.72 12.15 -4.02
N GLY A 63 12.44 11.16 -3.50
CA GLY A 63 13.23 11.27 -2.26
C GLY A 63 12.45 10.96 -0.98
N LEU A 64 11.26 10.38 -1.08
CA LEU A 64 10.53 9.84 0.07
C LEU A 64 11.10 8.46 0.42
N ARG A 65 11.04 8.05 1.70
CA ARG A 65 11.33 6.66 2.09
C ARG A 65 10.03 5.88 2.08
N THR A 66 9.65 5.34 0.93
CA THR A 66 8.37 4.65 0.74
C THR A 66 8.56 3.14 0.67
N GLU A 67 7.76 2.40 1.44
CA GLU A 67 7.77 0.95 1.51
C GLU A 67 6.37 0.39 1.17
N TRP A 68 6.31 -0.83 0.65
CA TRP A 68 5.07 -1.56 0.40
C TRP A 68 5.13 -2.93 1.07
N ARG A 69 4.18 -3.15 1.97
CA ARG A 69 4.08 -4.34 2.81
C ARG A 69 2.70 -4.97 2.64
N VAL A 70 2.66 -6.29 2.71
CA VAL A 70 1.41 -7.07 2.63
C VAL A 70 1.11 -7.71 3.96
N ILE A 71 -0.17 -7.80 4.30
CA ILE A 71 -0.65 -8.56 5.44
C ILE A 71 -0.39 -10.04 5.15
N GLN A 72 0.38 -10.69 6.03
CA GLN A 72 0.51 -12.15 6.00
C GLN A 72 -0.63 -12.74 6.82
N GLY A 73 -1.53 -13.46 6.17
CA GLY A 73 -2.70 -14.07 6.80
C GLY A 73 -2.93 -15.49 6.33
N THR A 74 -3.70 -16.24 7.11
CA THR A 74 -4.14 -17.59 6.76
C THR A 74 -5.28 -17.56 5.75
N ALA A 75 -5.62 -18.72 5.16
CA ALA A 75 -6.78 -18.83 4.28
C ALA A 75 -8.10 -18.42 4.99
N ASP A 76 -8.23 -18.76 6.27
CA ASP A 76 -9.38 -18.36 7.09
C ASP A 76 -9.47 -16.84 7.25
N PHE A 77 -8.33 -16.18 7.52
CA PHE A 77 -8.27 -14.72 7.58
C PHE A 77 -8.75 -14.06 6.27
N PHE A 78 -8.28 -14.54 5.12
CA PHE A 78 -8.70 -13.98 3.83
C PHE A 78 -10.17 -14.30 3.50
N SER A 79 -10.69 -15.46 3.94
CA SER A 79 -12.12 -15.80 3.84
C SER A 79 -12.98 -14.85 4.69
N ILE A 80 -12.54 -14.52 5.91
CA ILE A 80 -13.22 -13.60 6.82
C ILE A 80 -13.23 -12.18 6.23
N THR A 81 -12.08 -11.65 5.81
CA THR A 81 -11.99 -10.30 5.23
C THR A 81 -12.79 -10.17 3.94
N LYS A 82 -12.86 -11.21 3.10
CA LYS A 82 -13.76 -11.23 1.94
C LYS A 82 -15.24 -11.16 2.33
N LYS A 83 -15.66 -11.87 3.38
CA LYS A 83 -17.03 -11.76 3.90
C LYS A 83 -17.32 -10.37 4.46
N MET A 84 -16.36 -9.76 5.17
CA MET A 84 -16.48 -8.38 5.65
C MET A 84 -16.65 -7.39 4.49
N HIS A 85 -15.81 -7.48 3.46
CA HIS A 85 -15.91 -6.67 2.24
C HIS A 85 -17.29 -6.79 1.60
N ASN A 86 -17.79 -8.02 1.41
CA ASN A 86 -19.11 -8.24 0.82
C ASN A 86 -20.24 -7.71 1.71
N ALA A 87 -20.09 -7.76 3.03
CA ALA A 87 -21.08 -7.21 3.96
C ALA A 87 -21.15 -5.69 3.93
N LEU A 88 -20.01 -5.00 3.77
CA LEU A 88 -19.98 -3.57 3.50
C LEU A 88 -20.69 -3.19 2.20
N GLN A 89 -20.86 -4.14 1.27
CA GLN A 89 -21.61 -4.00 0.02
C GLN A 89 -23.06 -4.54 0.13
N GLY A 90 -23.58 -4.73 1.34
CA GLY A 90 -24.95 -5.18 1.59
C GLY A 90 -25.13 -6.69 1.73
N GLY A 91 -24.05 -7.47 1.68
CA GLY A 91 -24.06 -8.90 1.98
C GLY A 91 -24.33 -9.19 3.46
N LYS A 92 -24.76 -10.42 3.77
CA LYS A 92 -24.83 -10.89 5.16
C LYS A 92 -23.47 -11.38 5.63
N ILE A 93 -23.15 -11.15 6.90
CA ILE A 93 -21.98 -11.72 7.56
C ILE A 93 -22.37 -12.32 8.90
N ASP A 94 -21.89 -13.53 9.14
CA ASP A 94 -21.79 -14.07 10.48
C ASP A 94 -20.34 -13.88 10.96
N LEU A 95 -20.16 -13.02 11.95
CA LEU A 95 -18.89 -12.69 12.57
C LEU A 95 -18.84 -13.28 13.98
N SER A 96 -18.85 -14.61 14.06
CA SER A 96 -18.73 -15.37 15.30
C SER A 96 -17.45 -15.02 16.07
N SER A 97 -17.41 -15.33 17.37
CA SER A 97 -16.27 -15.01 18.24
C SER A 97 -14.95 -15.56 17.70
N ILE A 98 -14.94 -16.81 17.21
CA ILE A 98 -13.75 -17.42 16.62
C ILE A 98 -13.25 -16.67 15.37
N LYS A 99 -14.15 -16.12 14.54
CA LYS A 99 -13.75 -15.34 13.36
C LYS A 99 -13.14 -13.99 13.76
N LYS A 100 -13.66 -13.37 14.82
CA LYS A 100 -13.07 -12.14 15.38
C LYS A 100 -11.68 -12.40 15.93
N GLU A 101 -11.52 -13.47 16.70
CA GLU A 101 -10.23 -13.88 17.26
C GLU A 101 -9.18 -14.15 16.17
N ILE A 102 -9.54 -14.90 15.11
CA ILE A 102 -8.64 -15.13 13.97
C ILE A 102 -8.24 -13.80 13.30
N PHE A 103 -9.21 -12.90 13.07
CA PHE A 103 -8.95 -11.60 12.46
C PHE A 103 -8.01 -10.77 13.32
N GLU A 104 -8.32 -10.60 14.61
CA GLU A 104 -7.55 -9.79 15.55
C GLU A 104 -6.15 -10.35 15.76
N GLN A 105 -6.00 -11.66 15.92
CA GLN A 105 -4.71 -12.32 16.07
C GLN A 105 -3.81 -12.07 14.86
N VAL A 106 -4.32 -12.25 13.64
CA VAL A 106 -3.53 -12.02 12.42
C VAL A 106 -3.15 -10.54 12.27
N ILE A 107 -4.06 -9.61 12.58
CA ILE A 107 -3.75 -8.18 12.52
C ILE A 107 -2.69 -7.81 13.57
N TYR A 108 -2.78 -8.34 14.79
CA TYR A 108 -1.79 -8.14 15.85
C TYR A 108 -0.42 -8.69 15.46
N GLU A 109 -0.34 -9.91 14.94
CA GLU A 109 0.93 -10.46 14.45
C GLU A 109 1.55 -9.59 13.35
N ASN A 110 0.73 -9.01 12.46
CA ASN A 110 1.23 -8.11 11.44
C ASN A 110 1.66 -6.75 12.00
N SER A 111 1.03 -6.21 13.04
CA SER A 111 1.49 -4.96 13.65
C SER A 111 2.89 -5.12 14.25
N VAL A 112 3.11 -6.23 14.96
CA VAL A 112 4.43 -6.60 15.54
C VAL A 112 5.46 -6.84 14.44
N ARG A 113 5.14 -7.70 13.43
CA ARG A 113 6.07 -8.05 12.33
C ARG A 113 6.53 -6.83 11.55
N ASN A 114 5.67 -5.82 11.45
CA ASN A 114 5.93 -4.65 10.63
C ASN A 114 6.38 -3.42 11.43
N PHE A 115 6.71 -3.57 12.71
CA PHE A 115 7.17 -2.46 13.55
C PHE A 115 6.21 -1.27 13.48
N LEU A 116 4.91 -1.54 13.42
CA LEU A 116 3.86 -0.52 13.54
C LEU A 116 3.65 -0.27 15.04
N GLU A 117 4.65 0.31 15.68
CA GLU A 117 4.57 0.76 17.07
C GLU A 117 3.64 1.98 17.14
N HIS A 118 2.75 1.98 18.13
CA HIS A 118 1.77 3.04 18.40
C HIS A 118 1.99 3.59 19.81
#